data_AF-M6DJF1-F1
#
_entry.id   AF-M6DJF1-F1
#
_cell.length_a   1.000
_cell.length_b   1.000
_cell.length_c   1.000
_cell.angle_alpha   90.00
_cell.angle_beta   90.00
_cell.angle_gamma   90.00
#
_symmetry.space_group_name_H-M   'P 1'
#
loop_
_entity.id
_entity.type
_entity.pdbx_description
1 polymer ?
#
loop_
_entity_poly.entity_id
_entity_poly.type
_entity_poly.pdbx_seq_one_letter_code
_entity_poly.pdbx_strand_id
1 'polypeptide(L)'
;MALTKEQKQEFQEKLADFRAFLEDLKKEANLLKAQSRKDPKMEPYFNVALSLNSIKNINTCLLINEISVAILDLKSDTYLNQGRKEIYSAISFMEKVVGTDFESGLGENKDLLAKIPEFNPLQRLNYVKGLRTSTTNTIEAFGSNSKWKWSFPEIHFKIAILSKNLFDFRAFEKERDLENPFYYPRQEHYNLILELCNFAAQEYRAKFDLSTQDAGDLKKSISLLEVNRKILQTTGETEDLRKTKTLIESLKEKVEAIEAEKEKKKKKK
;
A
#
# COMPACT_ATOMS: atom_id res chain seq x y z
N MET A 1 26.85 9.33 -23.07
CA MET A 1 28.29 9.51 -22.75
C MET A 1 28.83 8.23 -22.14
N ALA A 2 30.12 7.91 -22.35
CA ALA A 2 30.75 6.80 -21.65
C ALA A 2 31.07 7.21 -20.20
N LEU A 3 30.68 6.38 -19.23
CA LEU A 3 30.96 6.59 -17.80
C LEU A 3 32.47 6.63 -17.53
N THR A 4 32.94 7.66 -16.83
CA THR A 4 34.38 7.76 -16.49
C THR A 4 34.76 6.76 -15.40
N LYS A 5 36.06 6.43 -15.31
CA LYS A 5 36.58 5.55 -14.25
C LYS A 5 36.37 6.16 -12.86
N GLU A 6 36.51 7.49 -12.76
CA GLU A 6 36.31 8.27 -11.54
C GLU A 6 34.86 8.22 -11.06
N GLN A 7 33.88 8.44 -11.94
CA GLN A 7 32.45 8.34 -11.59
C GLN A 7 32.08 6.96 -11.06
N LYS A 8 32.62 5.89 -11.68
CA LYS A 8 32.39 4.52 -11.23
C LYS A 8 33.01 4.28 -9.86
N GLN A 9 34.21 4.80 -9.61
CA GLN A 9 34.90 4.65 -8.34
C GLN A 9 34.16 5.41 -7.23
N GLU A 10 33.81 6.69 -7.45
CA GLU A 10 33.05 7.50 -6.49
C GLU A 10 31.72 6.83 -6.11
N PHE A 11 31.01 6.28 -7.12
CA PHE A 11 29.77 5.54 -6.86
C PHE A 11 30.00 4.29 -6.00
N GLN A 12 31.04 3.49 -6.27
CA GLN A 12 31.32 2.30 -5.45
C GLN A 12 31.71 2.64 -4.02
N GLU A 13 32.47 3.72 -3.82
CA GLU A 13 32.85 4.20 -2.49
C GLU A 13 31.61 4.61 -1.69
N LYS A 14 30.71 5.44 -2.26
CA LYS A 14 29.46 5.82 -1.57
C LYS A 14 28.51 4.65 -1.37
N LEU A 15 28.56 3.63 -2.24
CA LEU A 15 27.68 2.46 -2.16
C LEU A 15 28.05 1.49 -1.03
N ALA A 16 29.29 1.53 -0.53
CA ALA A 16 29.80 0.57 0.45
C ALA A 16 28.95 0.54 1.73
N ASP A 17 28.68 1.71 2.32
CA ASP A 17 27.92 1.84 3.57
C ASP A 17 26.47 1.40 3.41
N PHE A 18 25.83 1.75 2.28
CA PHE A 18 24.45 1.33 2.02
C PHE A 18 24.34 -0.18 1.80
N ARG A 19 25.32 -0.81 1.15
CA ARG A 19 25.37 -2.27 1.01
C ARG A 19 25.55 -2.96 2.36
N ALA A 20 26.43 -2.45 3.21
CA ALA A 20 26.59 -2.96 4.57
C ALA A 20 25.27 -2.86 5.35
N PHE A 21 24.60 -1.70 5.27
CA PHE A 21 23.31 -1.50 5.93
C PHE A 21 22.20 -2.44 5.40
N LEU A 22 22.14 -2.67 4.08
CA LEU A 22 21.19 -3.63 3.49
C LEU A 22 21.44 -5.08 3.99
N GLU A 23 22.70 -5.48 4.13
CA GLU A 23 23.02 -6.79 4.71
C GLU A 23 22.68 -6.88 6.20
N ASP A 24 22.83 -5.80 6.96
CA ASP A 24 22.42 -5.76 8.37
C ASP A 24 20.91 -5.83 8.53
N LEU A 25 20.15 -5.10 7.70
CA LEU A 25 18.69 -5.21 7.66
C LEU A 25 18.24 -6.65 7.34
N LYS A 26 18.95 -7.34 6.44
CA LYS A 26 18.68 -8.73 6.09
C LYS A 26 18.99 -9.69 7.25
N LYS A 27 20.09 -9.49 7.98
CA LYS A 27 20.40 -10.27 9.20
C LYS A 27 19.33 -10.05 10.27
N GLU A 28 18.93 -8.80 10.50
CA GLU A 28 17.86 -8.44 11.42
C GLU A 28 16.54 -9.13 11.03
N ALA A 29 16.13 -9.06 9.76
CA ALA A 29 14.93 -9.73 9.27
C ALA A 29 14.97 -11.25 9.46
N ASN A 30 16.13 -11.89 9.26
CA ASN A 30 16.29 -13.32 9.51
C ASN A 30 16.18 -13.67 11.00
N LEU A 31 16.75 -12.84 11.87
CA LEU A 31 16.62 -12.97 13.32
C LEU A 31 15.15 -12.86 13.76
N LEU A 32 14.44 -11.83 13.30
CA LEU A 32 13.02 -11.62 13.60
C LEU A 32 12.15 -12.79 13.13
N LYS A 33 12.40 -13.33 11.93
CA LYS A 33 11.72 -14.53 11.42
C LYS A 33 11.99 -15.76 12.29
N ALA A 34 13.23 -15.93 12.76
CA ALA A 34 13.58 -17.05 13.63
C ALA A 34 12.93 -16.93 15.02
N GLN A 35 12.85 -15.72 15.57
CA GLN A 35 12.19 -15.45 16.85
C GLN A 35 10.66 -15.61 16.76
N SER A 36 10.05 -15.15 15.67
CA SER A 36 8.61 -15.33 15.41
C SER A 36 8.16 -16.79 15.44
N ARG A 37 9.01 -17.73 15.02
CA ARG A 37 8.71 -19.17 15.08
C ARG A 37 8.80 -19.75 16.49
N LYS A 38 9.54 -19.11 17.39
CA LYS A 38 9.77 -19.56 18.77
C LYS A 38 8.72 -19.04 19.74
N ASP A 39 8.14 -17.87 19.46
CA ASP A 39 7.13 -17.24 20.30
C ASP A 39 5.89 -16.85 19.48
N PRO A 40 4.89 -17.75 19.37
CA PRO A 40 3.65 -17.48 18.65
C PRO A 40 2.82 -16.33 19.25
N LYS A 41 2.98 -16.00 20.54
CA LYS A 41 2.25 -14.88 21.15
C LYS A 41 2.80 -13.54 20.66
N MET A 42 4.11 -13.46 20.46
CA MET A 42 4.80 -12.27 19.96
C MET A 42 4.88 -12.20 18.43
N GLU A 43 4.43 -13.24 17.71
CA GLU A 43 4.40 -13.28 16.24
C GLU A 43 3.80 -12.01 15.59
N PRO A 44 2.67 -11.45 16.05
CA PRO A 44 2.13 -10.22 15.48
C PRO A 44 3.11 -9.05 15.55
N TYR A 45 3.82 -8.88 16.67
CA TYR A 45 4.82 -7.84 16.84
C TYR A 45 6.07 -8.07 15.98
N PHE A 46 6.50 -9.33 15.83
CA PHE A 46 7.57 -9.65 14.90
C PHE A 46 7.20 -9.33 13.45
N ASN A 47 5.95 -9.58 13.06
CA ASN A 47 5.46 -9.20 11.72
C ASN A 47 5.39 -7.66 11.55
N VAL A 48 4.99 -6.90 12.57
CA VAL A 48 5.09 -5.42 12.55
C VAL A 48 6.54 -4.98 12.35
N ALA A 49 7.48 -5.54 13.13
CA ALA A 49 8.91 -5.22 13.04
C ALA A 49 9.50 -5.59 11.68
N LEU A 50 9.14 -6.75 11.12
CA LEU A 50 9.54 -7.18 9.78
C LEU A 50 9.03 -6.22 8.71
N SER A 51 7.79 -5.76 8.83
CA SER A 51 7.22 -4.78 7.89
C SER A 51 7.95 -3.43 7.96
N LEU A 52 8.30 -2.96 9.16
CA LEU A 52 9.10 -1.75 9.35
C LEU A 52 10.54 -1.90 8.81
N ASN A 53 11.16 -3.06 9.00
CA ASN A 53 12.47 -3.38 8.43
C ASN A 53 12.42 -3.37 6.88
N SER A 54 11.36 -3.91 6.28
CA SER A 54 11.10 -3.81 4.83
C SER A 54 11.01 -2.35 4.37
N ILE A 55 10.31 -1.47 5.10
CA ILE A 55 10.24 -0.03 4.78
C ILE A 55 11.63 0.62 4.80
N LYS A 56 12.47 0.30 5.79
CA LYS A 56 13.87 0.78 5.82
C LYS A 56 14.64 0.34 4.58
N ASN A 57 14.50 -0.93 4.17
CA ASN A 57 15.16 -1.48 3.00
C ASN A 57 14.70 -0.80 1.69
N ILE A 58 13.40 -0.52 1.54
CA ILE A 58 12.86 0.25 0.41
C ILE A 58 13.53 1.63 0.34
N ASN A 59 13.55 2.36 1.46
CA ASN A 59 14.15 3.70 1.52
C ASN A 59 15.64 3.68 1.23
N THR A 60 16.38 2.67 1.72
CA THR A 60 17.80 2.50 1.39
C THR A 60 18.00 2.25 -0.10
N CYS A 61 17.17 1.42 -0.73
CA CYS A 61 17.21 1.19 -2.17
C CYS A 61 16.94 2.47 -2.99
N LEU A 62 16.04 3.34 -2.52
CA LEU A 62 15.77 4.64 -3.15
C LEU A 62 16.96 5.58 -3.05
N LEU A 63 17.57 5.69 -1.86
CA LEU A 63 18.78 6.50 -1.67
C LEU A 63 19.93 6.05 -2.58
N ILE A 64 20.13 4.73 -2.72
CA ILE A 64 21.14 4.22 -3.64
C ILE A 64 20.82 4.61 -5.09
N ASN A 65 19.54 4.54 -5.49
CA ASN A 65 19.13 4.97 -6.83
C ASN A 65 19.35 6.48 -7.04
N GLU A 66 19.04 7.32 -6.05
CA GLU A 66 19.30 8.77 -6.11
C GLU A 66 20.80 9.06 -6.30
N ILE A 67 21.67 8.38 -5.56
CA ILE A 67 23.13 8.49 -5.71
C ILE A 67 23.57 8.01 -7.10
N SER A 68 22.99 6.92 -7.60
CA SER A 68 23.26 6.41 -8.95
C SER A 68 22.90 7.44 -10.01
N VAL A 69 21.74 8.08 -9.91
CA VAL A 69 21.33 9.14 -10.83
C VAL A 69 22.25 10.36 -10.69
N ALA A 70 22.60 10.77 -9.47
CA ALA A 70 23.44 11.95 -9.24
C ALA A 70 24.87 11.81 -9.78
N ILE A 71 25.47 10.62 -9.69
CA ILE A 71 26.89 10.40 -10.07
C ILE A 71 27.01 9.86 -11.49
N LEU A 72 26.14 8.91 -11.85
CA LEU A 72 26.23 8.15 -13.10
C LEU A 72 25.24 8.64 -14.16
N ASP A 73 24.29 9.52 -13.81
CA ASP A 73 23.15 9.92 -14.65
C ASP A 73 22.33 8.71 -15.13
N LEU A 74 22.29 7.66 -14.31
CA LEU A 74 21.63 6.39 -14.61
C LEU A 74 20.85 5.90 -13.41
N LYS A 75 19.60 5.49 -13.65
CA LYS A 75 18.77 4.80 -12.66
C LYS A 75 19.38 3.43 -12.34
N SER A 76 19.29 3.03 -11.08
CA SER A 76 19.69 1.69 -10.68
C SER A 76 18.50 0.74 -10.71
N ASP A 77 18.28 0.12 -11.87
CA ASP A 77 17.20 -0.87 -12.04
C ASP A 77 17.27 -2.01 -11.02
N THR A 78 18.48 -2.42 -10.62
CA THR A 78 18.66 -3.48 -9.62
C THR A 78 18.05 -3.09 -8.28
N TYR A 79 18.39 -1.91 -7.74
CA TYR A 79 17.88 -1.48 -6.43
C TYR A 79 16.42 -1.02 -6.51
N LEU A 80 15.98 -0.40 -7.62
CA LEU A 80 14.56 -0.09 -7.81
C LEU A 80 13.69 -1.35 -7.83
N ASN A 81 14.13 -2.41 -8.53
CA ASN A 81 13.41 -3.68 -8.53
C ASN A 81 13.45 -4.37 -7.16
N GLN A 82 14.53 -4.24 -6.40
CA GLN A 82 14.62 -4.72 -5.03
C GLN A 82 13.62 -3.98 -4.12
N GLY A 83 13.63 -2.65 -4.12
CA GLY A 83 12.67 -1.84 -3.36
C GLY A 83 11.22 -2.19 -3.72
N ARG A 84 10.90 -2.35 -5.00
CA ARG A 84 9.56 -2.78 -5.46
C ARG A 84 9.14 -4.12 -4.86
N LYS A 85 10.02 -5.12 -4.82
CA LYS A 85 9.72 -6.43 -4.21
C LYS A 85 9.50 -6.27 -2.71
N GLU A 86 10.28 -5.40 -2.08
CA GLU A 86 10.22 -5.19 -0.64
C GLU A 86 8.96 -4.44 -0.19
N ILE A 87 8.32 -3.65 -1.06
CA ILE A 87 6.95 -3.13 -0.83
C ILE A 87 5.96 -4.28 -0.61
N TYR A 88 6.02 -5.34 -1.43
CA TYR A 88 5.17 -6.52 -1.24
C TYR A 88 5.52 -7.27 0.04
N SER A 89 6.81 -7.34 0.41
CA SER A 89 7.24 -7.90 1.71
C SER A 89 6.59 -7.12 2.87
N ALA A 90 6.71 -5.78 2.86
CA ALA A 90 6.15 -4.91 3.90
C ALA A 90 4.64 -5.12 4.06
N ILE A 91 3.91 -5.08 2.95
CA ILE A 91 2.46 -5.33 2.91
C ILE A 91 2.16 -6.73 3.46
N SER A 92 2.82 -7.77 2.95
CA SER A 92 2.54 -9.15 3.32
C SER A 92 2.76 -9.44 4.80
N PHE A 93 3.81 -8.86 5.41
CA PHE A 93 4.01 -8.99 6.85
C PHE A 93 2.89 -8.34 7.64
N MET A 94 2.41 -7.16 7.24
CA MET A 94 1.32 -6.50 7.94
C MET A 94 -0.04 -7.15 7.67
N GLU A 95 -0.28 -7.70 6.48
CA GLU A 95 -1.46 -8.53 6.16
C GLU A 95 -1.56 -9.75 7.10
N LYS A 96 -0.44 -10.32 7.57
CA LYS A 96 -0.47 -11.39 8.59
C LYS A 96 -0.93 -10.90 9.97
N VAL A 97 -0.81 -9.61 10.24
CA VAL A 97 -1.21 -9.00 11.52
C VAL A 97 -2.68 -8.63 11.48
N VAL A 98 -3.13 -7.94 10.43
CA VAL A 98 -4.47 -7.34 10.36
C VAL A 98 -5.39 -7.96 9.30
N GLY A 99 -4.93 -9.00 8.61
CA GLY A 99 -5.70 -9.70 7.59
C GLY A 99 -5.83 -8.93 6.28
N THR A 100 -6.45 -9.58 5.30
CA THR A 100 -6.69 -9.06 3.94
C THR A 100 -8.17 -8.78 3.67
N ASP A 101 -9.02 -8.86 4.69
CA ASP A 101 -10.46 -8.67 4.52
C ASP A 101 -10.81 -7.22 4.14
N PHE A 102 -11.59 -7.09 3.07
CA PHE A 102 -12.17 -5.81 2.65
C PHE A 102 -13.69 -5.92 2.39
N GLU A 103 -14.23 -7.13 2.39
CA GLU A 103 -15.63 -7.40 2.07
C GLU A 103 -16.51 -7.38 3.31
N SER A 104 -15.95 -7.70 4.47
CA SER A 104 -16.71 -7.76 5.72
C SER A 104 -16.98 -6.37 6.30
N GLY A 105 -17.58 -6.33 7.49
CA GLY A 105 -17.92 -5.08 8.18
C GLY A 105 -16.68 -4.30 8.66
N LEU A 106 -16.88 -3.04 9.06
CA LEU A 106 -15.82 -2.16 9.57
C LEU A 106 -15.28 -2.60 10.94
N GLY A 107 -15.96 -3.50 11.64
CA GLY A 107 -15.61 -3.92 13.00
C GLY A 107 -14.96 -5.31 13.11
N GLU A 108 -14.69 -6.00 12.01
CA GLU A 108 -14.22 -7.39 12.02
C GLU A 108 -12.73 -7.55 12.37
N ASN A 109 -11.93 -6.49 12.21
CA ASN A 109 -10.51 -6.49 12.55
C ASN A 109 -10.22 -6.35 14.05
N LYS A 110 -11.24 -6.21 14.91
CA LYS A 110 -11.10 -5.98 16.35
C LYS A 110 -10.18 -7.01 17.02
N ASP A 111 -10.43 -8.29 16.76
CA ASP A 111 -9.69 -9.38 17.42
C ASP A 111 -8.24 -9.46 16.91
N LEU A 112 -7.97 -8.94 15.72
CA LEU A 112 -6.61 -8.82 15.17
C LEU A 112 -5.87 -7.65 15.81
N LEU A 113 -6.51 -6.48 15.92
CA LEU A 113 -5.94 -5.31 16.59
C LEU A 113 -5.69 -5.55 18.08
N ALA A 114 -6.50 -6.37 18.73
CA ALA A 114 -6.31 -6.78 20.12
C ALA A 114 -5.02 -7.60 20.35
N LYS A 115 -4.40 -8.15 19.30
CA LYS A 115 -3.11 -8.85 19.37
C LYS A 115 -1.90 -7.90 19.36
N ILE A 116 -2.11 -6.63 19.04
CA ILE A 116 -1.08 -5.59 18.95
C ILE A 116 -1.52 -4.28 19.66
N PRO A 117 -1.93 -4.34 20.94
CA PRO A 117 -2.44 -3.16 21.66
C PRO A 117 -1.41 -2.03 21.72
N GLU A 118 -0.13 -2.37 21.90
CA GLU A 118 0.97 -1.39 21.98
C GLU A 118 1.25 -0.67 20.66
N PHE A 119 0.85 -1.24 19.52
CA PHE A 119 0.93 -0.54 18.23
C PHE A 119 -0.24 0.44 18.15
N ASN A 120 -0.08 1.62 18.74
CA ASN A 120 -1.18 2.55 19.01
C ASN A 120 -1.69 3.28 17.74
N PRO A 121 -2.82 4.01 17.82
CA PRO A 121 -3.41 4.67 16.64
C PRO A 121 -2.47 5.60 15.86
N LEU A 122 -1.62 6.37 16.56
CA LEU A 122 -0.64 7.26 15.94
C LEU A 122 0.44 6.47 15.20
N GLN A 123 0.94 5.39 15.81
CA GLN A 123 1.95 4.54 15.17
C GLN A 123 1.39 3.82 13.94
N ARG A 124 0.13 3.36 13.99
CA ARG A 124 -0.56 2.76 12.84
C ARG A 124 -0.71 3.76 11.69
N LEU A 125 -1.13 4.99 11.99
CA LEU A 125 -1.20 6.07 11.02
C LEU A 125 0.17 6.36 10.38
N ASN A 126 1.21 6.54 11.20
CA ASN A 126 2.55 6.85 10.72
C ASN A 126 3.14 5.71 9.88
N TYR A 127 2.82 4.45 10.22
CA TYR A 127 3.18 3.30 9.41
C TYR A 127 2.55 3.37 8.01
N VAL A 128 1.24 3.61 7.92
CA VAL A 128 0.55 3.71 6.61
C VAL A 128 1.12 4.86 5.79
N LYS A 129 1.33 6.03 6.42
CA LYS A 129 1.99 7.18 5.76
C LYS A 129 3.38 6.81 5.25
N GLY A 130 4.21 6.18 6.07
CA GLY A 130 5.55 5.74 5.70
C GLY A 130 5.54 4.78 4.51
N LEU A 131 4.70 3.75 4.56
CA LEU A 131 4.56 2.78 3.46
C LEU A 131 4.06 3.44 2.17
N ARG A 132 3.08 4.34 2.27
CA ARG A 132 2.56 5.12 1.14
C ARG A 132 3.67 5.97 0.52
N THR A 133 4.38 6.77 1.32
CA THR A 133 5.47 7.63 0.83
C THR A 133 6.58 6.83 0.17
N SER A 134 7.06 5.76 0.82
CA SER A 134 8.08 4.87 0.22
C SER A 134 7.62 4.25 -1.09
N THR A 135 6.33 3.91 -1.20
CA THR A 135 5.74 3.37 -2.44
C THR A 135 5.67 4.42 -3.54
N THR A 136 5.16 5.62 -3.23
CA THR A 136 5.08 6.75 -4.17
C THR A 136 6.46 7.10 -4.70
N ASN A 137 7.44 7.28 -3.82
CA ASN A 137 8.82 7.59 -4.22
C ASN A 137 9.42 6.49 -5.11
N THR A 138 9.10 5.21 -4.84
CA THR A 138 9.53 4.10 -5.69
C THR A 138 8.93 4.16 -7.09
N ILE A 139 7.63 4.45 -7.18
CA ILE A 139 6.91 4.58 -8.47
C ILE A 139 7.46 5.76 -9.27
N GLU A 140 7.67 6.91 -8.63
CA GLU A 140 8.25 8.10 -9.24
C GLU A 140 9.68 7.84 -9.73
N ALA A 141 10.50 7.16 -8.93
CA ALA A 141 11.87 6.80 -9.30
C ALA A 141 11.92 5.88 -10.54
N PHE A 142 10.95 4.98 -10.71
CA PHE A 142 10.79 4.23 -11.96
C PHE A 142 10.44 5.13 -13.15
N GLY A 143 9.56 6.10 -12.96
CA GLY A 143 9.11 7.06 -13.98
C GLY A 143 7.97 6.54 -14.86
N SER A 144 7.41 7.45 -15.66
CA SER A 144 6.17 7.25 -16.43
C SER A 144 6.23 6.13 -17.49
N ASN A 145 7.41 5.87 -18.05
CA ASN A 145 7.64 4.85 -19.08
C ASN A 145 8.02 3.47 -18.50
N SER A 146 7.88 3.28 -17.19
CA SER A 146 8.22 2.02 -16.54
C SER A 146 7.30 0.87 -17.01
N LYS A 147 7.91 -0.27 -17.33
CA LYS A 147 7.19 -1.53 -17.60
C LYS A 147 6.31 -1.99 -16.43
N TRP A 148 6.55 -1.46 -15.23
CA TRP A 148 5.82 -1.80 -14.01
C TRP A 148 4.58 -0.94 -13.77
N LYS A 149 4.32 0.07 -14.60
CA LYS A 149 3.19 1.02 -14.46
C LYS A 149 1.87 0.33 -14.10
N TRP A 150 1.53 -0.74 -14.81
CA TRP A 150 0.26 -1.47 -14.61
C TRP A 150 0.26 -2.49 -13.49
N SER A 151 1.39 -2.65 -12.78
CA SER A 151 1.45 -3.42 -11.53
C SER A 151 1.19 -2.57 -10.29
N PHE A 152 1.30 -1.24 -10.38
CA PHE A 152 1.14 -0.34 -9.25
C PHE A 152 -0.31 -0.19 -8.73
N PRO A 153 -1.38 -0.26 -9.56
CA PRO A 153 -2.75 -0.25 -9.05
C PRO A 153 -3.01 -1.33 -8.00
N GLU A 154 -2.39 -2.52 -8.15
CA GLU A 154 -2.47 -3.60 -7.16
C GLU A 154 -1.80 -3.26 -5.83
N ILE A 155 -0.67 -2.56 -5.88
CA ILE A 155 0.03 -2.10 -4.68
C ILE A 155 -0.84 -1.07 -3.95
N HIS A 156 -1.39 -0.10 -4.67
CA HIS A 156 -2.28 0.91 -4.09
C HIS A 156 -3.55 0.30 -3.48
N PHE A 157 -4.14 -0.71 -4.14
CA PHE A 157 -5.25 -1.48 -3.60
C PHE A 157 -4.90 -2.08 -2.24
N LYS A 158 -3.79 -2.82 -2.19
CA LYS A 158 -3.34 -3.51 -0.97
C LYS A 158 -3.06 -2.52 0.16
N ILE A 159 -2.43 -1.39 -0.12
CA ILE A 159 -2.18 -0.33 0.88
C ILE A 159 -3.49 0.27 1.40
N ALA A 160 -4.48 0.50 0.53
CA ALA A 160 -5.79 1.02 0.94
C ALA A 160 -6.53 0.06 1.88
N ILE A 161 -6.56 -1.24 1.54
CA ILE A 161 -7.17 -2.26 2.40
C ILE A 161 -6.40 -2.41 3.72
N LEU A 162 -5.08 -2.39 3.67
CA LEU A 162 -4.23 -2.46 4.85
C LEU A 162 -4.49 -1.30 5.81
N SER A 163 -4.62 -0.07 5.26
CA SER A 163 -4.97 1.14 6.02
C SER A 163 -6.30 0.96 6.75
N LYS A 164 -7.34 0.50 6.04
CA LYS A 164 -8.65 0.15 6.64
C LYS A 164 -8.49 -0.88 7.76
N ASN A 165 -7.72 -1.95 7.54
CA ASN A 165 -7.58 -3.04 8.51
C ASN A 165 -6.72 -2.69 9.73
N LEU A 166 -5.88 -1.66 9.64
CA LEU A 166 -5.16 -1.10 10.79
C LEU A 166 -6.03 -0.15 11.63
N PHE A 167 -7.18 0.28 11.11
CA PHE A 167 -8.03 1.28 11.74
C PHE A 167 -9.11 0.66 12.63
N ASP A 168 -9.27 1.19 13.84
CA ASP A 168 -10.32 0.77 14.76
C ASP A 168 -11.55 1.69 14.62
N PHE A 169 -12.49 1.30 13.75
CA PHE A 169 -13.72 2.05 13.52
C PHE A 169 -14.63 2.10 14.76
N ARG A 170 -14.60 1.08 15.62
CA ARG A 170 -15.43 1.05 16.84
C ARG A 170 -14.96 2.10 17.84
N ALA A 171 -13.64 2.19 18.02
CA ALA A 171 -13.05 3.21 18.87
C ALA A 171 -13.22 4.61 18.26
N PHE A 172 -13.14 4.76 16.93
CA PHE A 172 -13.40 6.04 16.26
C PHE A 172 -14.81 6.58 16.50
N GLU A 173 -15.83 5.73 16.52
CA GLU A 173 -17.20 6.15 16.81
C GLU A 173 -17.40 6.57 18.28
N LYS A 174 -16.77 5.84 19.21
CA LYS A 174 -16.96 6.01 20.66
C LYS A 174 -16.10 7.11 21.26
N GLU A 175 -14.84 7.20 20.84
CA GLU A 175 -13.84 8.10 21.41
C GLU A 175 -13.85 9.45 20.69
N ARG A 176 -14.90 10.24 20.95
CA ARG A 176 -15.09 11.58 20.35
C ARG A 176 -14.55 12.72 21.22
N ASP A 177 -13.86 12.39 22.32
CA ASP A 177 -13.28 13.37 23.22
C ASP A 177 -12.04 14.03 22.60
N LEU A 178 -12.02 15.36 22.59
CA LEU A 178 -10.93 16.17 22.06
C LEU A 178 -9.66 16.07 22.93
N GLU A 179 -9.78 15.73 24.21
CA GLU A 179 -8.64 15.54 25.11
C GLU A 179 -7.96 14.18 24.91
N ASN A 180 -8.58 13.26 24.19
CA ASN A 180 -7.96 11.98 23.86
C ASN A 180 -6.73 12.22 22.95
N PRO A 181 -5.52 11.78 23.34
CA PRO A 181 -4.31 11.99 22.55
C PRO A 181 -4.37 11.35 21.15
N PHE A 182 -5.29 10.41 20.93
CA PHE A 182 -5.52 9.76 19.65
C PHE A 182 -6.69 10.32 18.85
N TYR A 183 -7.39 11.36 19.32
CA TYR A 183 -8.50 11.98 18.59
C TYR A 183 -8.09 12.41 17.18
N TYR A 184 -7.10 13.31 17.07
CA TYR A 184 -6.63 13.81 15.77
C TYR A 184 -5.95 12.73 14.92
N PRO A 185 -5.06 11.86 15.46
CA PRO A 185 -4.53 10.74 14.70
C PRO A 185 -5.61 9.83 14.09
N ARG A 186 -6.70 9.57 14.80
CA ARG A 186 -7.80 8.76 14.23
C ARG A 186 -8.53 9.50 13.12
N GLN A 187 -8.81 10.79 13.27
CA GLN A 187 -9.42 11.61 12.22
C GLN A 187 -8.55 11.63 10.95
N GLU A 188 -7.25 11.82 11.12
CA GLU A 188 -6.32 11.83 10.00
C GLU A 188 -6.23 10.45 9.31
N HIS A 189 -6.16 9.36 10.08
CA HIS A 189 -6.14 8.01 9.53
C HIS A 189 -7.45 7.68 8.81
N TYR A 190 -8.60 8.09 9.36
CA TYR A 190 -9.89 7.97 8.70
C TYR A 190 -9.89 8.64 7.30
N ASN A 191 -9.46 9.90 7.23
CA ASN A 191 -9.38 10.63 5.96
C ASN A 191 -8.40 9.98 4.98
N LEU A 192 -7.27 9.48 5.49
CA LEU A 192 -6.27 8.77 4.68
C LEU A 192 -6.82 7.48 4.05
N ILE A 193 -7.70 6.74 4.75
CA ILE A 193 -8.35 5.55 4.18
C ILE A 193 -9.23 5.93 2.98
N LEU A 194 -10.04 6.97 3.13
CA LEU A 194 -10.92 7.46 2.06
C LEU A 194 -10.11 7.88 0.83
N GLU A 195 -9.03 8.65 1.06
CA GLU A 195 -8.11 9.10 0.03
C GLU A 195 -7.45 7.92 -0.70
N LEU A 196 -6.90 6.95 0.04
CA LEU A 196 -6.22 5.78 -0.52
C LEU A 196 -7.16 4.92 -1.37
N CYS A 197 -8.40 4.69 -0.89
CA CYS A 197 -9.39 3.92 -1.63
C CYS A 197 -9.80 4.63 -2.92
N ASN A 198 -10.03 5.94 -2.88
CA ASN A 198 -10.37 6.74 -4.07
C ASN A 198 -9.21 6.75 -5.09
N PHE A 199 -7.99 6.95 -4.60
CA PHE A 199 -6.79 6.95 -5.45
C PHE A 199 -6.58 5.60 -6.12
N ALA A 200 -6.62 4.50 -5.37
CA ALA A 200 -6.48 3.16 -5.92
C ALA A 200 -7.62 2.81 -6.90
N ALA A 201 -8.86 3.26 -6.64
CA ALA A 201 -9.98 3.08 -7.55
C ALA A 201 -9.77 3.83 -8.88
N GLN A 202 -9.25 5.06 -8.81
CA GLN A 202 -8.88 5.83 -9.99
C GLN A 202 -7.75 5.14 -10.80
N GLU A 203 -6.74 4.59 -10.12
CA GLU A 203 -5.63 3.88 -10.78
C GLU A 203 -6.10 2.65 -11.57
N TYR A 204 -7.06 1.87 -11.06
CA TYR A 204 -7.65 0.79 -11.85
C TYR A 204 -8.49 1.27 -13.03
N ARG A 205 -9.24 2.38 -12.88
CA ARG A 205 -9.96 2.98 -14.00
C ARG A 205 -8.99 3.46 -15.09
N ALA A 206 -7.91 4.12 -14.70
CA ALA A 206 -6.85 4.52 -15.63
C ALA A 206 -6.21 3.30 -16.32
N LYS A 207 -5.96 2.21 -15.60
CA LYS A 207 -5.46 0.96 -16.19
C LYS A 207 -6.46 0.34 -17.17
N PHE A 208 -7.75 0.35 -16.84
CA PHE A 208 -8.80 -0.10 -17.74
C PHE A 208 -8.81 0.72 -19.03
N ASP A 209 -8.86 2.05 -18.92
CA ASP A 209 -9.01 2.95 -20.08
C ASP A 209 -7.76 2.97 -20.97
N LEU A 210 -6.56 2.86 -20.38
CA LEU A 210 -5.28 3.05 -21.08
C LEU A 210 -4.57 1.75 -21.45
N SER A 211 -5.00 0.59 -20.95
CA SER A 211 -4.25 -0.66 -21.18
C SER A 211 -5.10 -1.88 -21.43
N THR A 212 -5.94 -2.30 -20.48
CA THR A 212 -6.51 -3.65 -20.51
C THR A 212 -7.88 -3.71 -21.15
N GLN A 213 -8.68 -2.65 -21.00
CA GLN A 213 -10.11 -2.64 -21.27
C GLN A 213 -10.83 -3.85 -20.65
N ASP A 214 -10.31 -4.37 -19.53
CA ASP A 214 -10.86 -5.54 -18.86
C ASP A 214 -11.81 -5.16 -17.72
N ALA A 215 -13.02 -5.73 -17.74
CA ALA A 215 -14.03 -5.49 -16.72
C ALA A 215 -13.54 -5.84 -15.30
N GLY A 216 -12.54 -6.73 -15.15
CA GLY A 216 -11.91 -7.04 -13.88
C GLY A 216 -11.27 -5.83 -13.20
N ASP A 217 -10.64 -4.92 -13.95
CA ASP A 217 -10.06 -3.70 -13.39
C ASP A 217 -11.17 -2.75 -12.86
N LEU A 218 -12.29 -2.62 -13.58
CA LEU A 218 -13.44 -1.86 -13.09
C LEU A 218 -14.08 -2.49 -11.85
N LYS A 219 -14.17 -3.83 -11.77
CA LYS A 219 -14.64 -4.55 -10.57
C LYS A 219 -13.76 -4.26 -9.35
N LYS A 220 -12.44 -4.19 -9.52
CA LYS A 220 -11.52 -3.77 -8.44
C LYS A 220 -11.72 -2.31 -8.03
N SER A 221 -11.91 -1.41 -8.99
CA SER A 221 -12.29 -0.02 -8.69
C SER A 221 -13.59 0.06 -7.88
N ILE A 222 -14.62 -0.69 -8.26
CA ILE A 222 -15.90 -0.74 -7.55
C ILE A 222 -15.69 -1.24 -6.12
N SER A 223 -14.89 -2.29 -5.93
CA SER A 223 -14.64 -2.87 -4.59
C SER A 223 -14.05 -1.86 -3.61
N LEU A 224 -13.13 -0.99 -4.06
CA LEU A 224 -12.56 0.08 -3.23
C LEU A 224 -13.59 1.19 -2.92
N LEU A 225 -14.41 1.56 -3.92
CA LEU A 225 -15.48 2.55 -3.71
C LEU A 225 -16.55 2.01 -2.75
N GLU A 226 -16.82 0.71 -2.78
CA GLU A 226 -17.72 0.02 -1.84
C GLU A 226 -17.20 0.09 -0.39
N VAL A 227 -15.88 0.00 -0.19
CA VAL A 227 -15.26 0.25 1.13
C VAL A 227 -15.55 1.69 1.58
N ASN A 228 -15.28 2.69 0.73
CA ASN A 228 -15.59 4.10 1.03
C ASN A 228 -17.07 4.32 1.31
N ARG A 229 -17.97 3.72 0.53
CA ARG A 229 -19.42 3.79 0.74
C ARG A 229 -19.81 3.31 2.14
N LYS A 230 -19.27 2.17 2.57
CA LYS A 230 -19.52 1.64 3.92
C LYS A 230 -19.03 2.61 5.00
N ILE A 231 -17.81 3.12 4.85
CA ILE A 231 -17.22 4.08 5.78
C ILE A 231 -18.09 5.33 5.91
N LEU A 232 -18.42 5.98 4.79
CA LEU A 232 -19.23 7.21 4.74
C LEU A 232 -20.65 6.99 5.26
N GLN A 233 -21.24 5.82 5.00
CA GLN A 233 -22.55 5.45 5.51
C GLN A 233 -22.55 5.30 7.04
N THR A 234 -21.48 4.74 7.59
CA THR A 234 -21.33 4.57 9.04
C THR A 234 -21.06 5.89 9.76
N THR A 235 -20.32 6.81 9.15
CA THR A 235 -19.98 8.11 9.77
C THR A 235 -21.02 9.20 9.56
N GLY A 236 -21.99 9.01 8.67
CA GLY A 236 -23.08 9.97 8.41
C GLY A 236 -22.75 11.04 7.36
N GLU A 237 -21.69 10.86 6.57
CA GLU A 237 -21.26 11.81 5.53
C GLU A 237 -22.15 11.72 4.28
N THR A 238 -23.26 12.46 4.27
CA THR A 238 -24.35 12.27 3.30
C THR A 238 -24.01 12.66 1.85
N GLU A 239 -23.25 13.74 1.64
CA GLU A 239 -22.97 14.24 0.29
C GLU A 239 -22.00 13.31 -0.47
N ASP A 240 -20.87 13.00 0.15
CA ASP A 240 -19.85 12.14 -0.44
C ASP A 240 -20.34 10.69 -0.56
N LEU A 241 -21.19 10.24 0.35
CA LEU A 241 -21.89 8.96 0.22
C LEU A 241 -22.73 8.90 -1.06
N ARG A 242 -23.49 9.96 -1.35
CA ARG A 242 -24.31 10.03 -2.57
C ARG A 242 -23.44 10.00 -3.83
N LYS A 243 -22.40 10.82 -3.88
CA LYS A 243 -21.44 10.84 -5.01
C LYS A 243 -20.82 9.45 -5.24
N THR A 244 -20.39 8.80 -4.16
CA THR A 244 -19.79 7.46 -4.20
C THR A 244 -20.78 6.42 -4.73
N LYS A 245 -22.05 6.45 -4.29
CA LYS A 245 -23.11 5.55 -4.78
C LYS A 245 -23.36 5.72 -6.28
N THR A 246 -23.54 6.95 -6.74
CA THR A 246 -23.76 7.25 -8.16
C THR A 246 -22.58 6.77 -9.02
N LEU A 247 -21.34 6.97 -8.55
CA LEU A 247 -20.16 6.47 -9.26
C LEU A 247 -20.13 4.93 -9.32
N ILE A 248 -20.44 4.26 -8.22
CA ILE A 248 -20.51 2.78 -8.18
C ILE A 248 -21.56 2.26 -9.18
N GLU A 249 -22.76 2.85 -9.20
CA GLU A 249 -23.84 2.46 -10.10
C GLU A 249 -23.42 2.61 -11.57
N SER A 250 -22.87 3.77 -11.94
CA SER A 250 -22.36 4.02 -13.29
C SER A 250 -21.27 3.01 -13.72
N LEU A 251 -20.36 2.64 -12.81
CA LEU A 251 -19.33 1.64 -13.10
C LEU A 251 -19.91 0.22 -13.22
N LYS A 252 -20.92 -0.13 -12.42
CA LYS A 252 -21.62 -1.43 -12.51
C LYS A 252 -22.33 -1.58 -13.85
N GLU A 253 -23.06 -0.56 -14.29
CA GLU A 253 -23.71 -0.54 -15.62
C GLU A 253 -22.67 -0.73 -16.75
N LYS A 254 -21.52 -0.03 -16.66
CA LYS A 254 -20.43 -0.17 -17.63
C LYS A 254 -19.86 -1.59 -17.65
N VAL A 255 -19.68 -2.22 -16.49
CA VAL A 255 -19.22 -3.62 -16.37
C VAL A 255 -20.21 -4.58 -17.00
N GLU A 256 -21.49 -4.45 -16.69
CA GLU A 256 -22.56 -5.31 -17.23
C GLU A 256 -22.64 -5.21 -18.76
N ALA A 257 -22.54 -4.01 -19.32
CA ALA A 257 -22.52 -3.80 -20.76
C ALA A 257 -21.34 -4.53 -21.44
N ILE A 258 -20.13 -4.42 -20.86
CA ILE A 258 -18.92 -5.09 -21.38
C ILE A 258 -19.07 -6.62 -21.33
N GLU A 259 -19.61 -7.16 -20.24
CA GLU A 259 -19.81 -8.60 -20.07
C GLU A 259 -20.86 -9.14 -21.03
N ALA A 260 -21.99 -8.44 -21.20
CA ALA A 260 -23.03 -8.80 -22.15
C ALA A 260 -22.52 -8.80 -23.61
N GLU A 261 -21.67 -7.84 -23.99
CA GLU A 261 -21.03 -7.84 -25.30
C GLU A 261 -20.07 -9.02 -25.49
N LYS A 262 -19.26 -9.34 -24.48
CA LYS A 262 -18.35 -10.50 -24.51
C LYS A 262 -19.14 -11.80 -24.68
N GLU A 263 -20.28 -11.97 -23.99
CA GLU A 263 -21.14 -13.13 -24.15
C GLU A 263 -21.79 -13.24 -25.53
N LYS A 264 -22.31 -12.13 -26.08
CA LYS A 264 -22.86 -12.09 -27.45
C LYS A 264 -21.83 -12.48 -28.50
N LYS A 265 -20.56 -12.06 -28.33
CA LYS A 265 -19.45 -12.44 -29.21
C LYS A 265 -19.08 -13.92 -29.09
N LYS A 266 -19.16 -14.50 -27.88
CA LYS A 266 -18.92 -15.95 -27.67
C LYS A 266 -20.00 -16.82 -28.30
N LYS A 267 -21.28 -16.43 -28.26
CA LYS A 267 -22.40 -17.18 -28.86
C LYS A 267 -22.42 -17.15 -30.39
N LYS A 268 -21.67 -16.24 -31.02
CA LYS A 268 -21.55 -16.08 -32.48
C LYS A 268 -20.32 -16.78 -33.08
N LYS A 269 -19.44 -17.34 -32.25
CA LYS A 269 -18.31 -18.19 -32.65
C LYS A 269 -18.66 -19.65 -32.38
#